data_AF-A0A256XUD1-F1
#
_entry.id   AF-A0A256XUD1-F1
#
_cell.length_a   1.000
_cell.length_b   1.000
_cell.length_c   1.000
_cell.angle_alpha   90.00
_cell.angle_beta   90.00
_cell.angle_gamma   90.00
#
_symmetry.space_group_name_H-M   'P 1'
#
loop_
_entity.id
_entity.type
_entity.pdbx_description
1 polymer ?
#
loop_
_entity_poly.entity_id
_entity_poly.type
_entity_poly.pdbx_seq_one_letter_code
_entity_poly.pdbx_strand_id
1 'polypeptide(L)'
;QEEKIASLKKELVKAKSIVEMLRPEITGKAEEIKSRISFLKNERKKGFTGLRSEKSEISAIKKNVLKLIKKDVSVLKNKEKEVVKLVDDVEKEKQLLDAKQDSIMKKIRELEHAKVVCDRKEKALKLKESVIKRLSKELDLRKKKLEKESAQIKRARDLKKVLPKMEKRFRELTRELRKLEKKVKERPVVIEKPAVKEVLPEIKLPSKPFVEMPQSDIRSMIKNARNIIDSGDLGSADRLVSEIAVRVKKVSDPVERKLLDYELKDLKTSIKLASLA
;
A
#
# COMPACT_ATOMS: atom_id res chain seq x y z
N GLN A 1 -55.64 105.94 -94.27
CA GLN A 1 -54.90 104.66 -94.44
C GLN A 1 -53.40 104.81 -94.17
N GLU A 2 -52.81 105.99 -94.41
CA GLU A 2 -51.38 106.24 -94.23
C GLU A 2 -50.87 106.24 -92.77
N GLU A 3 -51.65 106.73 -91.80
CA GLU A 3 -51.26 106.69 -90.37
C GLU A 3 -51.12 105.25 -89.82
N LYS A 4 -52.00 104.33 -90.25
CA LYS A 4 -51.89 102.90 -89.88
C LYS A 4 -50.59 102.30 -90.44
N ILE A 5 -50.21 102.66 -91.67
CA ILE A 5 -48.96 102.20 -92.28
C ILE A 5 -47.74 102.78 -91.53
N ALA A 6 -47.79 104.04 -91.10
CA ALA A 6 -46.72 104.65 -90.31
C ALA A 6 -46.55 104.03 -88.91
N SER A 7 -47.66 103.70 -88.23
CA SER A 7 -47.64 102.98 -86.93
C SER A 7 -47.04 101.59 -87.07
N LEU A 8 -47.51 100.83 -88.07
CA LEU A 8 -47.01 99.48 -88.36
C LEU A 8 -45.51 99.48 -88.72
N LYS A 9 -45.02 100.51 -89.43
CA LYS A 9 -43.58 100.66 -89.70
C LYS A 9 -42.77 100.92 -88.42
N LYS A 10 -43.26 101.75 -87.49
CA LYS A 10 -42.60 101.98 -86.20
C LYS A 10 -42.59 100.73 -85.32
N GLU A 11 -43.69 99.98 -85.29
CA GLU A 11 -43.78 98.69 -84.60
C GLU A 11 -42.84 97.65 -85.20
N LEU A 12 -42.72 97.60 -86.53
CA LEU A 12 -41.80 96.71 -87.23
C LEU A 12 -40.33 97.03 -86.90
N VAL A 13 -39.96 98.31 -86.83
CA VAL A 13 -38.60 98.73 -86.46
C VAL A 13 -38.30 98.36 -85.00
N LYS A 14 -39.25 98.57 -84.08
CA LYS A 14 -39.13 98.14 -82.69
C LYS A 14 -38.98 96.61 -82.58
N ALA A 15 -39.79 95.85 -83.31
CA ALA A 15 -39.71 94.39 -83.34
C ALA A 15 -38.37 93.89 -83.88
N LYS A 16 -37.85 94.51 -84.95
CA LYS A 16 -36.53 94.19 -85.50
C LYS A 16 -35.41 94.48 -84.49
N SER A 17 -35.43 95.63 -83.83
CA SER A 17 -34.44 95.98 -82.80
C SER A 17 -34.48 95.00 -81.61
N ILE A 18 -35.67 94.61 -81.15
CA ILE A 18 -35.84 93.60 -80.10
C ILE A 18 -35.25 92.25 -80.56
N VAL A 19 -35.52 91.84 -81.81
CA VAL A 19 -34.97 90.61 -82.38
C VAL A 19 -33.45 90.67 -82.49
N GLU A 20 -32.88 91.80 -82.91
CA GLU A 20 -31.43 91.99 -83.00
C GLU A 20 -30.74 91.92 -81.62
N MET A 21 -31.39 92.40 -80.56
CA MET A 21 -30.87 92.30 -79.20
C MET A 21 -31.03 90.90 -78.59
N LEU A 22 -32.18 90.24 -78.78
CA LEU A 22 -32.44 88.92 -78.16
C LEU A 22 -31.72 87.77 -78.86
N ARG A 23 -31.46 87.88 -80.17
CA ARG A 23 -30.81 86.82 -80.95
C ARG A 23 -29.43 86.41 -80.40
N PRO A 24 -28.48 87.32 -80.14
CA PRO A 24 -27.16 86.95 -79.58
C PRO A 24 -27.28 86.33 -78.19
N GLU A 25 -28.20 86.80 -77.35
CA GLU A 25 -28.43 86.25 -76.01
C GLU A 25 -28.98 84.81 -76.08
N ILE A 26 -29.95 84.57 -76.97
CA ILE A 26 -30.50 83.23 -77.21
C ILE A 26 -29.43 82.30 -77.78
N THR A 27 -28.61 82.76 -78.74
CA THR A 27 -27.53 81.94 -79.30
C THR A 27 -26.45 81.65 -78.26
N GLY A 28 -26.08 82.63 -77.43
CA GLY A 28 -25.11 82.44 -76.34
C GLY A 28 -25.60 81.42 -75.31
N LYS A 29 -26.85 81.54 -74.84
CA LYS A 29 -27.47 80.54 -73.95
C LYS A 29 -27.57 79.16 -74.61
N ALA A 30 -27.87 79.10 -75.91
CA ALA A 30 -27.92 77.84 -76.63
C ALA A 30 -26.54 77.16 -76.72
N GLU A 31 -25.46 77.91 -76.92
CA GLU A 31 -24.09 77.41 -76.93
C GLU A 31 -23.61 76.98 -75.53
N GLU A 32 -23.97 77.72 -74.49
CA GLU A 32 -23.70 77.36 -73.10
C GLU A 32 -24.42 76.05 -72.73
N ILE A 33 -25.71 75.93 -73.05
CA ILE A 33 -26.48 74.71 -72.83
C ILE A 33 -25.87 73.53 -73.60
N LYS A 34 -25.47 73.73 -74.86
CA LYS A 34 -24.78 72.68 -75.65
C LYS A 34 -23.48 72.22 -74.98
N SER A 35 -22.68 73.17 -74.49
CA SER A 35 -21.42 72.89 -73.79
C SER A 35 -21.64 72.17 -72.46
N ARG A 36 -22.67 72.57 -71.70
CA ARG A 36 -23.04 71.91 -70.46
C ARG A 36 -23.55 70.49 -70.70
N ILE A 37 -24.38 70.29 -71.72
CA ILE A 37 -24.88 68.96 -72.11
C ILE A 37 -23.73 68.06 -72.56
N SER A 38 -22.80 68.58 -73.37
CA SER A 38 -21.65 67.78 -73.84
C SER A 38 -20.73 67.39 -72.69
N PHE A 39 -20.49 68.30 -71.75
CA PHE A 39 -19.75 68.04 -70.52
C PHE A 39 -20.42 66.95 -69.67
N LEU A 40 -21.71 67.10 -69.34
CA LEU A 40 -22.46 66.12 -68.55
C LEU A 40 -22.52 64.75 -69.24
N LYS A 41 -22.63 64.72 -70.57
CA LYS A 41 -22.60 63.48 -71.35
C LYS A 41 -21.25 62.78 -71.22
N ASN A 42 -20.15 63.53 -71.24
CA ASN A 42 -18.80 62.98 -71.08
C ASN A 42 -18.54 62.51 -69.65
N GLU A 43 -18.95 63.26 -68.63
CA GLU A 43 -18.84 62.82 -67.23
C GLU A 43 -19.65 61.55 -66.96
N ARG A 44 -20.91 61.50 -67.42
CA ARG A 44 -21.73 60.28 -67.31
C ARG A 44 -21.06 59.10 -68.00
N LYS A 45 -20.53 59.28 -69.21
CA LYS A 45 -19.79 58.23 -69.93
C LYS A 45 -18.60 57.72 -69.12
N LYS A 46 -17.79 58.62 -68.55
CA LYS A 46 -16.65 58.25 -67.68
C LYS A 46 -17.11 57.47 -66.45
N GLY A 47 -18.17 57.91 -65.79
CA GLY A 47 -18.77 57.20 -64.65
C GLY A 47 -19.27 55.80 -65.03
N PHE A 48 -19.96 55.67 -66.17
CA PHE A 48 -20.41 54.36 -66.67
C PHE A 48 -19.25 53.42 -67.01
N THR A 49 -18.15 53.93 -67.58
CA THR A 49 -16.97 53.10 -67.84
C THR A 49 -16.30 52.64 -66.55
N GLY A 50 -16.19 53.50 -65.53
CA GLY A 50 -15.65 53.14 -64.21
C GLY A 50 -16.50 52.09 -63.50
N LEU A 51 -17.82 52.28 -63.43
CA LEU A 51 -18.72 51.29 -62.86
C LEU A 51 -18.67 49.94 -63.61
N ARG A 52 -18.43 49.96 -64.92
CA ARG A 52 -18.29 48.75 -65.72
C ARG A 52 -16.99 48.00 -65.41
N SER A 53 -15.87 48.69 -65.21
CA SER A 53 -14.61 48.07 -64.79
C SER A 53 -14.73 47.50 -63.37
N GLU A 54 -15.25 48.28 -62.42
CA GLU A 54 -15.47 47.84 -61.03
C GLU A 54 -16.37 46.59 -60.98
N LYS A 55 -17.48 46.58 -61.75
CA LYS A 55 -18.35 45.40 -61.86
C LYS A 55 -17.60 44.16 -62.36
N SER A 56 -16.67 44.33 -63.30
CA SER A 56 -15.87 43.23 -63.83
C SER A 56 -14.84 42.72 -62.80
N GLU A 57 -14.21 43.60 -62.04
CA GLU A 57 -13.29 43.27 -60.95
C GLU A 57 -14.01 42.54 -59.82
N ILE A 58 -15.16 43.06 -59.37
CA ILE A 58 -16.01 42.41 -58.37
C ILE A 58 -16.42 41.02 -58.86
N SER A 59 -16.76 40.85 -60.14
CA SER A 59 -17.08 39.54 -60.71
C SER A 59 -15.89 38.57 -60.66
N ALA A 60 -14.69 39.05 -60.96
CA ALA A 60 -13.46 38.25 -60.89
C ALA A 60 -13.13 37.85 -59.45
N ILE A 61 -13.19 38.79 -58.50
CA ILE A 61 -12.99 38.55 -57.08
C ILE A 61 -13.99 37.52 -56.57
N LYS A 62 -15.29 37.68 -56.88
CA LYS A 62 -16.33 36.73 -56.49
C LYS A 62 -16.04 35.32 -56.98
N LYS A 63 -15.59 35.15 -58.23
CA LYS A 63 -15.20 33.84 -58.77
C LYS A 63 -14.02 33.23 -58.02
N ASN A 64 -13.00 34.04 -57.68
CA ASN A 64 -11.82 33.57 -56.95
C ASN A 64 -12.17 33.15 -55.52
N VAL A 65 -12.97 33.97 -54.81
CA VAL A 65 -13.46 33.65 -53.46
C VAL A 65 -14.28 32.35 -53.47
N LEU A 66 -15.18 32.16 -54.45
CA LEU A 66 -15.93 30.91 -54.58
C LEU A 66 -15.04 29.68 -54.82
N LYS A 67 -13.93 29.83 -55.56
CA LYS A 67 -12.97 28.74 -55.75
C LYS A 67 -12.25 28.40 -54.44
N LEU A 68 -11.83 29.40 -53.67
CA LEU A 68 -11.20 29.19 -52.36
C LEU A 68 -12.16 28.50 -51.39
N ILE A 69 -13.40 29.01 -51.27
CA ILE A 69 -14.43 28.39 -50.43
C ILE A 69 -14.67 26.93 -50.82
N LYS A 70 -14.79 26.62 -52.11
CA LYS A 70 -14.97 25.22 -52.57
C LYS A 70 -13.79 24.33 -52.18
N LYS A 71 -12.56 24.85 -52.30
CA LYS A 71 -11.35 24.12 -51.90
C LYS A 71 -11.35 23.87 -50.39
N ASP A 72 -11.60 24.88 -49.58
CA ASP A 72 -11.59 24.75 -48.12
C ASP A 72 -12.70 23.81 -47.63
N VAL A 73 -13.91 23.91 -48.19
CA VAL A 73 -15.01 22.97 -47.89
C VAL A 73 -14.63 21.53 -48.24
N SER A 74 -13.91 21.30 -49.35
CA SER A 74 -13.46 19.94 -49.71
C SER A 74 -12.42 19.39 -48.74
N VAL A 75 -11.47 20.23 -48.29
CA VAL A 75 -10.45 19.85 -47.31
C VAL A 75 -11.10 19.55 -45.96
N LEU A 76 -12.03 20.40 -45.51
CA LEU A 76 -12.75 20.21 -44.25
C LEU A 76 -13.57 18.91 -44.27
N LYS A 77 -14.26 18.59 -45.37
CA LYS A 77 -15.00 17.33 -45.52
C LYS A 77 -14.09 16.09 -45.47
N ASN A 78 -12.87 16.18 -46.00
CA ASN A 78 -11.93 15.06 -45.92
C ASN A 78 -11.43 14.87 -44.49
N LYS A 79 -11.07 15.96 -43.81
CA LYS A 79 -10.67 15.93 -42.39
C LYS A 79 -11.80 15.44 -41.49
N GLU A 80 -13.04 15.87 -41.74
CA GLU A 80 -14.22 15.38 -41.02
C GLU A 80 -14.36 13.86 -41.14
N LYS A 81 -14.21 13.30 -42.36
CA LYS A 81 -14.24 11.84 -42.56
C LYS A 81 -13.11 11.12 -41.83
N GLU A 82 -11.91 11.69 -41.80
CA GLU A 82 -10.78 11.12 -41.06
C GLU A 82 -11.04 11.11 -39.55
N VAL A 83 -11.55 12.22 -39.01
CA VAL A 83 -11.92 12.33 -37.59
C VAL A 83 -13.03 11.34 -37.24
N VAL A 84 -14.07 11.21 -38.07
CA VAL A 84 -15.14 10.23 -37.84
C VAL A 84 -14.59 8.80 -37.77
N LYS A 85 -13.70 8.42 -38.69
CA LYS A 85 -13.06 7.09 -38.65
C LYS A 85 -12.25 6.87 -37.37
N LEU A 86 -11.48 7.87 -36.94
CA LEU A 86 -10.72 7.80 -35.69
C LEU A 86 -11.64 7.65 -34.48
N VAL A 87 -12.77 8.36 -34.46
CA VAL A 87 -13.77 8.24 -33.39
C VAL A 87 -14.36 6.82 -33.38
N ASP A 88 -14.75 6.28 -34.53
CA ASP A 88 -15.28 4.91 -34.65
C ASP A 88 -14.27 3.86 -34.13
N ASP A 89 -12.99 4.03 -34.44
CA ASP A 89 -11.94 3.11 -34.01
C ASP A 89 -11.68 3.22 -32.50
N VAL A 90 -11.67 4.44 -31.94
CA VAL A 90 -11.58 4.67 -30.49
C VAL A 90 -12.79 4.07 -29.76
N GLU A 91 -13.99 4.17 -30.32
CA GLU A 91 -15.19 3.58 -29.74
C GLU A 91 -15.11 2.04 -29.69
N LYS A 92 -14.59 1.40 -30.76
CA LYS A 92 -14.34 -0.05 -30.76
C LYS A 92 -13.29 -0.46 -29.73
N GLU A 93 -12.18 0.28 -29.64
CA GLU A 93 -11.14 0.01 -28.65
C GLU A 93 -11.67 0.14 -27.22
N LYS A 94 -12.48 1.16 -26.96
CA LYS A 94 -13.16 1.33 -25.67
C LYS A 94 -14.02 0.12 -25.32
N GLN A 95 -14.86 -0.35 -26.24
CA GLN A 95 -15.69 -1.55 -26.02
C GLN A 95 -14.85 -2.80 -25.72
N LEU A 96 -13.72 -2.98 -26.41
CA LEU A 96 -12.80 -4.09 -26.14
C LEU A 96 -12.14 -3.98 -24.76
N LEU A 97 -11.78 -2.77 -24.33
CA LEU A 97 -11.23 -2.52 -23.01
C LEU A 97 -12.26 -2.76 -21.90
N ASP A 98 -13.50 -2.32 -22.08
CA ASP A 98 -14.60 -2.56 -21.15
C ASP A 98 -14.84 -4.08 -20.98
N ALA A 99 -14.86 -4.85 -22.08
CA ALA A 99 -15.00 -6.30 -22.02
C ALA A 99 -13.82 -7.00 -21.30
N LYS A 100 -12.59 -6.53 -21.51
CA LYS A 100 -11.41 -7.02 -20.79
C LYS A 100 -11.47 -6.69 -19.31
N GLN A 101 -11.89 -5.46 -18.97
CA GLN A 101 -12.08 -5.03 -17.60
C GLN A 101 -13.11 -5.91 -16.88
N ASP A 102 -14.25 -6.20 -17.51
CA ASP A 102 -15.25 -7.09 -16.96
C ASP A 102 -14.72 -8.51 -16.72
N SER A 103 -13.92 -9.05 -17.65
CA SER A 103 -13.29 -10.37 -17.47
C SER A 103 -12.30 -10.37 -16.30
N ILE A 104 -11.49 -9.33 -16.15
CA ILE A 104 -10.56 -9.18 -15.03
C ILE A 104 -11.33 -9.06 -13.72
N MET A 105 -12.38 -8.26 -13.67
CA MET A 105 -13.21 -8.10 -12.48
C MET A 105 -13.85 -9.42 -12.04
N LYS A 106 -14.28 -10.27 -12.98
CA LYS A 106 -14.75 -11.63 -12.66
C LYS A 106 -13.65 -12.49 -12.04
N LYS A 107 -12.44 -12.49 -12.62
CA LYS A 107 -11.28 -13.23 -12.07
C LYS A 107 -10.88 -12.73 -10.68
N ILE A 108 -10.92 -11.43 -10.43
CA ILE A 108 -10.64 -10.86 -9.11
C ILE A 108 -11.62 -11.40 -8.08
N ARG A 109 -12.93 -11.40 -8.37
CA ARG A 109 -13.95 -11.96 -7.47
C ARG A 109 -13.74 -13.45 -7.19
N GLU A 110 -13.37 -14.22 -8.21
CA GLU A 110 -13.04 -15.65 -8.06
C GLU A 110 -11.82 -15.85 -7.16
N LEU A 111 -10.76 -15.07 -7.35
CA LEU A 111 -9.55 -15.12 -6.52
C LEU A 111 -9.82 -14.67 -5.07
N GLU A 112 -10.66 -13.66 -4.87
CA GLU A 112 -11.09 -13.23 -3.53
C GLU A 112 -11.86 -14.35 -2.81
N HIS A 113 -12.79 -15.01 -3.50
CA HIS A 113 -13.48 -16.18 -2.97
C HIS A 113 -12.51 -17.31 -2.63
N ALA A 114 -11.57 -17.62 -3.52
CA ALA A 114 -10.56 -18.65 -3.30
C ALA A 114 -9.68 -18.33 -2.09
N LYS A 115 -9.25 -17.06 -1.93
CA LYS A 115 -8.49 -16.58 -0.78
C LYS A 115 -9.25 -16.82 0.53
N VAL A 116 -10.53 -16.43 0.59
CA VAL A 116 -11.36 -16.65 1.80
C VAL A 116 -11.47 -18.14 2.14
N VAL A 117 -11.60 -19.02 1.15
CA VAL A 117 -11.63 -20.47 1.36
C VAL A 117 -10.28 -20.99 1.87
N CYS A 118 -9.17 -20.53 1.29
CA CYS A 118 -7.82 -20.89 1.74
C CYS A 118 -7.57 -20.45 3.18
N ASP A 119 -7.93 -19.21 3.55
CA ASP A 119 -7.78 -18.70 4.92
C ASP A 119 -8.56 -19.54 5.94
N ARG A 120 -9.77 -19.99 5.58
CA ARG A 120 -10.57 -20.89 6.42
C ARG A 120 -9.89 -22.25 6.59
N LYS A 121 -9.37 -22.83 5.51
CA LYS A 121 -8.63 -24.10 5.55
C LYS A 121 -7.34 -24.00 6.36
N GLU A 122 -6.61 -22.89 6.25
CA GLU A 122 -5.39 -22.64 7.02
C GLU A 122 -5.68 -22.56 8.52
N LYS A 123 -6.74 -21.84 8.91
CA LYS A 123 -7.18 -21.79 10.32
C LYS A 123 -7.54 -23.18 10.85
N ALA A 124 -8.26 -23.99 10.06
CA ALA A 124 -8.60 -25.36 10.43
C ALA A 124 -7.36 -26.26 10.55
N LEU A 125 -6.36 -26.09 9.68
CA LEU A 125 -5.09 -26.82 9.76
C LEU A 125 -4.31 -26.44 11.02
N LYS A 126 -4.19 -25.15 11.35
CA LYS A 126 -3.53 -24.70 12.58
C LYS A 126 -4.15 -25.32 13.83
N LEU A 127 -5.47 -25.44 13.87
CA LEU A 127 -6.17 -26.13 14.96
C LEU A 127 -5.79 -27.62 15.01
N LYS A 128 -5.85 -28.32 13.87
CA LYS A 128 -5.45 -29.74 13.79
C LYS A 128 -3.99 -29.96 14.19
N GLU A 129 -3.07 -29.12 13.76
CA GLU A 129 -1.65 -29.17 14.16
C GLU A 129 -1.47 -29.01 15.67
N SER A 130 -2.22 -28.11 16.30
CA SER A 130 -2.17 -27.93 17.75
C SER A 130 -2.63 -29.18 18.51
N VAL A 131 -3.65 -29.87 18.00
CA VAL A 131 -4.16 -31.13 18.56
C VAL A 131 -3.14 -32.25 18.37
N ILE A 132 -2.56 -32.39 17.17
CA ILE A 132 -1.51 -33.39 16.89
C ILE A 132 -0.30 -33.18 17.80
N LYS A 133 0.13 -31.93 18.02
CA LYS A 133 1.22 -31.61 18.95
C LYS A 133 0.91 -32.05 20.39
N ARG A 134 -0.34 -31.89 20.85
CA ARG A 134 -0.76 -32.37 22.18
C ARG A 134 -0.75 -33.90 22.25
N LEU A 135 -1.37 -34.56 21.28
CA LEU A 135 -1.42 -36.02 21.21
C LEU A 135 -0.02 -36.63 21.13
N SER A 136 0.89 -36.03 20.36
CA SER A 136 2.29 -36.49 20.24
C SER A 136 3.01 -36.44 21.60
N LYS A 137 2.86 -35.35 22.36
CA LYS A 137 3.41 -35.25 23.72
C LYS A 137 2.84 -36.30 24.66
N GLU A 138 1.54 -36.57 24.58
CA GLU A 138 0.91 -37.60 25.39
C GLU A 138 1.43 -39.00 25.03
N LEU A 139 1.60 -39.27 23.75
CA LEU A 139 2.14 -40.53 23.23
C LEU A 139 3.59 -40.74 23.70
N ASP A 140 4.43 -39.70 23.67
CA ASP A 140 5.80 -39.75 24.20
C ASP A 140 5.83 -40.04 25.70
N LEU A 141 4.92 -39.44 26.48
CA LEU A 141 4.79 -39.75 27.90
C LEU A 141 4.37 -41.21 28.14
N ARG A 142 3.42 -41.73 27.36
CA ARG A 142 2.99 -43.13 27.44
C ARG A 142 4.13 -44.09 27.05
N LYS A 143 4.88 -43.77 25.98
CA LYS A 143 6.09 -44.54 25.60
C LYS A 143 7.10 -44.60 26.73
N LYS A 144 7.42 -43.48 27.36
CA LYS A 144 8.35 -43.45 28.52
C LYS A 144 7.84 -44.29 29.71
N LYS A 145 6.53 -44.32 29.97
CA LYS A 145 5.95 -45.18 31.01
C LYS A 145 6.11 -46.67 30.65
N LEU A 146 5.77 -47.04 29.41
CA LEU A 146 5.91 -48.40 28.91
C LEU A 146 7.37 -48.87 28.90
N GLU A 147 8.33 -48.00 28.56
CA GLU A 147 9.76 -48.32 28.65
C GLU A 147 10.19 -48.66 30.08
N LYS A 148 9.75 -47.87 31.07
CA LYS A 148 10.00 -48.13 32.50
C LYS A 148 9.40 -49.45 32.94
N GLU A 149 8.15 -49.72 32.59
CA GLU A 149 7.47 -50.99 32.89
C GLU A 149 8.21 -52.16 32.23
N SER A 150 8.63 -52.03 30.97
CA SER A 150 9.41 -53.06 30.28
C SER A 150 10.75 -53.33 30.98
N ALA A 151 11.41 -52.28 31.48
CA ALA A 151 12.66 -52.41 32.21
C ALA A 151 12.46 -53.10 33.58
N GLN A 152 11.37 -52.79 34.28
CA GLN A 152 10.97 -53.50 35.50
C GLN A 152 10.67 -54.98 35.23
N ILE A 153 9.93 -55.29 34.15
CA ILE A 153 9.66 -56.67 33.74
C ILE A 153 10.96 -57.42 33.44
N LYS A 154 11.93 -56.78 32.76
CA LYS A 154 13.27 -57.38 32.53
C LYS A 154 13.98 -57.69 33.85
N ARG A 155 14.04 -56.73 34.79
CA ARG A 155 14.63 -56.95 36.12
C ARG A 155 13.94 -58.07 36.89
N ALA A 156 12.61 -58.12 36.86
CA ALA A 156 11.83 -59.18 37.51
C ALA A 156 12.15 -60.56 36.89
N ARG A 157 12.30 -60.64 35.56
CA ARG A 157 12.75 -61.88 34.89
C ARG A 157 14.16 -62.28 35.32
N ASP A 158 15.08 -61.34 35.45
CA ASP A 158 16.45 -61.62 35.87
C ASP A 158 16.52 -62.08 37.33
N LEU A 159 15.79 -61.41 38.24
CA LEU A 159 15.65 -61.83 39.64
C LEU A 159 15.04 -63.23 39.74
N LYS A 160 14.02 -63.54 38.95
CA LYS A 160 13.41 -64.88 38.90
C LYS A 160 14.42 -65.97 38.51
N LYS A 161 15.44 -65.64 37.69
CA LYS A 161 16.54 -66.57 37.34
C LYS A 161 17.58 -66.69 38.46
N VAL A 162 17.84 -65.64 39.24
CA VAL A 162 18.89 -65.60 40.28
C VAL A 162 18.40 -66.14 41.63
N LEU A 163 17.13 -65.90 41.98
CA LEU A 163 16.49 -66.34 43.23
C LEU A 163 16.76 -67.82 43.55
N PRO A 164 16.58 -68.79 42.63
CA PRO A 164 16.85 -70.20 42.92
C PRO A 164 18.31 -70.48 43.27
N LYS A 165 19.27 -69.73 42.71
CA LYS A 165 20.70 -69.87 43.01
C LYS A 165 21.03 -69.32 44.40
N MET A 166 20.46 -68.17 44.76
CA MET A 166 20.61 -67.60 46.10
C MET A 166 19.97 -68.48 47.16
N GLU A 167 18.77 -68.99 46.94
CA GLU A 167 18.10 -69.93 47.87
C GLU A 167 18.91 -71.21 48.10
N LYS A 168 19.61 -71.72 47.08
CA LYS A 168 20.53 -72.85 47.25
C LYS A 168 21.70 -72.48 48.16
N ARG A 169 22.36 -71.35 47.90
CA ARG A 169 23.46 -70.84 48.76
C ARG A 169 23.03 -70.57 50.19
N PHE A 170 21.85 -69.98 50.40
CA PHE A 170 21.30 -69.78 51.74
C PHE A 170 21.08 -71.12 52.44
N ARG A 171 20.49 -72.12 51.77
CA ARG A 171 20.35 -73.48 52.33
C ARG A 171 21.69 -74.10 52.70
N GLU A 172 22.73 -73.90 51.89
CA GLU A 172 24.08 -74.38 52.17
C GLU A 172 24.69 -73.67 53.38
N LEU A 173 24.67 -72.33 53.42
CA LEU A 173 25.15 -71.55 54.56
C LEU A 173 24.38 -71.86 55.85
N THR A 174 23.07 -72.07 55.80
CA THR A 174 22.29 -72.49 56.98
C THR A 174 22.72 -73.87 57.47
N ARG A 175 23.08 -74.79 56.57
CA ARG A 175 23.66 -76.08 56.97
C ARG A 175 25.03 -75.90 57.61
N GLU A 176 25.85 -74.99 57.11
CA GLU A 176 27.17 -74.68 57.69
C GLU A 176 27.07 -74.00 59.06
N LEU A 177 26.17 -73.03 59.22
CA LEU A 177 25.87 -72.40 60.50
C LEU A 177 25.38 -73.45 61.51
N ARG A 178 24.46 -74.35 61.12
CA ARG A 178 24.06 -75.45 62.01
C ARG A 178 25.22 -76.37 62.40
N LYS A 179 26.20 -76.59 61.51
CA LYS A 179 27.41 -77.35 61.83
C LYS A 179 28.31 -76.58 62.80
N LEU A 180 28.48 -75.27 62.62
CA LEU A 180 29.26 -74.41 63.51
C LEU A 180 28.59 -74.23 64.88
N GLU A 181 27.27 -74.05 64.94
CA GLU A 181 26.50 -73.99 66.19
C GLU A 181 26.61 -75.29 66.98
N LYS A 182 26.59 -76.44 66.30
CA LYS A 182 26.90 -77.72 66.95
C LYS A 182 28.32 -77.74 67.53
N LYS A 183 29.31 -77.23 66.79
CA LYS A 183 30.70 -77.10 67.27
C LYS A 183 30.89 -76.08 68.41
N VAL A 184 30.07 -75.03 68.47
CA VAL A 184 30.10 -74.02 69.54
C VAL A 184 29.41 -74.54 70.81
N LYS A 185 28.36 -75.35 70.69
CA LYS A 185 27.76 -76.07 71.83
C LYS A 185 28.71 -77.08 72.49
N GLU A 186 29.82 -77.44 71.83
CA GLU A 186 30.85 -78.35 72.33
C GLU A 186 32.07 -77.62 72.95
N ARG A 187 32.05 -76.28 73.10
CA ARG A 187 33.09 -75.52 73.81
C ARG A 187 32.52 -74.80 75.04
N PRO A 188 33.15 -74.93 76.23
CA PRO A 188 32.68 -74.23 77.42
C PRO A 188 33.01 -72.73 77.34
N VAL A 189 32.08 -71.96 77.91
CA VAL A 189 32.06 -70.49 78.01
C VAL A 189 33.21 -69.98 78.88
N VAL A 190 33.92 -68.95 78.40
CA VAL A 190 34.63 -67.98 79.26
C VAL A 190 34.14 -66.58 78.86
N ILE A 191 33.57 -65.88 79.83
CA ILE A 191 33.05 -64.52 79.75
C ILE A 191 34.21 -63.55 80.02
N GLU A 192 34.44 -62.60 79.12
CA GLU A 192 35.08 -61.33 79.48
C GLU A 192 34.30 -60.17 78.85
N LYS A 193 33.77 -59.30 79.72
CA LYS A 193 33.34 -57.94 79.35
C LYS A 193 34.60 -57.07 79.20
N PRO A 194 34.63 -56.21 78.18
CA PRO A 194 35.14 -54.86 78.42
C PRO A 194 34.18 -53.78 77.90
N ALA A 195 34.27 -52.65 78.59
CA ALA A 195 33.47 -51.45 78.40
C ALA A 195 34.13 -50.47 77.41
N VAL A 196 33.33 -49.48 77.01
CA VAL A 196 33.70 -48.12 76.54
C VAL A 196 34.05 -47.97 75.04
N LYS A 197 33.20 -47.26 74.27
CA LYS A 197 33.34 -45.82 73.91
C LYS A 197 32.31 -45.41 72.85
N GLU A 198 31.57 -44.34 73.15
CA GLU A 198 30.83 -43.52 72.19
C GLU A 198 31.79 -42.91 71.16
N VAL A 199 31.46 -42.96 69.87
CA VAL A 199 31.75 -41.89 68.90
C VAL A 199 30.69 -41.93 67.79
N LEU A 200 29.63 -41.12 67.94
CA LEU A 200 28.83 -40.64 66.82
C LEU A 200 29.56 -39.44 66.20
N PRO A 201 29.88 -39.42 64.90
CA PRO A 201 30.27 -38.18 64.25
C PRO A 201 29.01 -37.40 63.86
N GLU A 202 28.73 -36.33 64.60
CA GLU A 202 27.87 -35.24 64.16
C GLU A 202 28.47 -34.59 62.91
N ILE A 203 27.74 -34.65 61.80
CA ILE A 203 28.06 -33.89 60.59
C ILE A 203 27.62 -32.44 60.83
N LYS A 204 28.58 -31.55 61.12
CA LYS A 204 28.38 -30.10 61.10
C LYS A 204 28.14 -29.63 59.66
N LEU A 205 26.92 -29.19 59.37
CA LEU A 205 26.62 -28.35 58.21
C LEU A 205 27.00 -26.89 58.53
N PRO A 206 27.85 -26.22 57.74
CA PRO A 206 28.07 -24.79 57.89
C PRO A 206 26.88 -24.03 57.27
N SER A 207 26.01 -23.49 58.12
CA SER A 207 25.07 -22.43 57.76
C SER A 207 25.85 -21.12 57.54
N LYS A 208 26.02 -20.70 56.29
CA LYS A 208 26.34 -19.31 55.98
C LYS A 208 25.05 -18.48 55.99
N PRO A 209 24.90 -17.44 56.82
CA PRO A 209 23.80 -16.50 56.70
C PRO A 209 24.04 -15.59 55.48
N PHE A 210 23.07 -15.57 54.56
CA PHE A 210 23.03 -14.68 53.41
C PHE A 210 22.52 -13.31 53.87
N VAL A 211 23.32 -12.27 53.63
CA VAL A 211 23.00 -10.87 53.92
C VAL A 211 21.97 -10.39 52.90
N GLU A 212 20.80 -9.96 53.39
CA GLU A 212 19.83 -9.23 52.58
C GLU A 212 20.38 -7.85 52.23
N MET A 213 20.37 -7.51 50.94
CA MET A 213 20.57 -6.14 50.46
C MET A 213 19.37 -5.73 49.57
N PRO A 214 19.01 -4.44 49.58
CA PRO A 214 17.63 -3.98 49.45
C PRO A 214 17.09 -4.06 48.02
N GLN A 215 15.88 -4.61 47.90
CA GLN A 215 15.11 -4.79 46.67
C GLN A 215 14.64 -3.47 45.99
N SER A 216 14.99 -2.31 46.55
CA SER A 216 14.64 -0.97 46.08
C SER A 216 15.31 -0.58 44.75
N ASP A 217 16.50 -1.12 44.46
CA ASP A 217 17.31 -0.68 43.31
C ASP A 217 16.84 -1.22 41.95
N ILE A 218 16.15 -2.36 41.89
CA ILE A 218 15.83 -2.97 40.60
C ILE A 218 14.67 -2.22 39.92
N ARG A 219 13.67 -1.80 40.70
CA ARG A 219 12.50 -1.08 40.17
C ARG A 219 12.86 0.35 39.72
N SER A 220 13.78 1.01 40.41
CA SER A 220 14.31 2.31 39.98
C SER A 220 15.11 2.20 38.68
N MET A 221 15.91 1.14 38.52
CA MET A 221 16.59 0.85 37.25
C MET A 221 15.62 0.55 36.10
N ILE A 222 14.52 -0.17 36.37
CA ILE A 222 13.47 -0.43 35.36
C ILE A 222 12.80 0.88 34.92
N LYS A 223 12.51 1.79 35.85
CA LYS A 223 11.95 3.12 35.53
C LYS A 223 12.95 3.96 34.71
N ASN A 224 14.23 3.94 35.08
CA ASN A 224 15.27 4.64 34.32
C ASN A 224 15.44 4.05 32.91
N ALA A 225 15.35 2.72 32.75
CA ALA A 225 15.39 2.07 31.44
C ALA A 225 14.23 2.50 30.54
N ARG A 226 13.01 2.66 31.09
CA ARG A 226 11.86 3.19 30.33
C ARG A 226 12.12 4.61 29.84
N ASN A 227 12.61 5.49 30.71
CA ASN A 227 12.93 6.87 30.34
C ASN A 227 14.00 6.96 29.23
N ILE A 228 14.99 6.06 29.23
CA ILE A 228 16.05 6.02 28.21
C ILE A 228 15.51 5.52 26.86
N ILE A 229 14.57 4.56 26.89
CA ILE A 229 13.85 4.09 25.69
C ILE A 229 13.03 5.24 25.11
N ASP A 230 12.32 5.99 25.95
CA ASP A 230 11.52 7.15 25.53
C ASP A 230 12.39 8.29 24.97
N SER A 231 13.64 8.45 25.44
CA SER A 231 14.60 9.42 24.88
C SER A 231 15.30 8.95 23.60
N GLY A 232 15.07 7.72 23.13
CA GLY A 232 15.59 7.22 21.86
C GLY A 232 17.03 6.66 21.87
N ASP A 233 17.67 6.54 23.04
CA ASP A 233 19.02 5.94 23.15
C ASP A 233 18.92 4.44 23.42
N LEU A 234 18.73 3.68 22.35
CA LEU A 234 18.56 2.23 22.40
C LEU A 234 19.84 1.49 22.85
N GLY A 235 21.02 2.08 22.64
CA GLY A 235 22.31 1.48 22.99
C GLY A 235 22.56 1.49 24.50
N SER A 236 22.23 2.61 25.17
CA SER A 236 22.29 2.70 26.63
C SER A 236 21.15 1.91 27.30
N ALA A 237 19.96 1.87 26.68
CA ALA A 237 18.84 1.08 27.18
C ALA A 237 19.13 -0.44 27.21
N ASP A 238 19.74 -1.00 26.15
CA ASP A 238 20.03 -2.43 26.08
C ASP A 238 21.11 -2.88 27.10
N ARG A 239 22.09 -2.00 27.36
CA ARG A 239 23.08 -2.20 28.43
C ARG A 239 22.43 -2.23 29.81
N LEU A 240 21.53 -1.29 30.09
CA LEU A 240 20.83 -1.21 31.38
C LEU A 240 19.87 -2.39 31.58
N VAL A 241 19.18 -2.83 30.53
CA VAL A 241 18.32 -4.04 30.57
C VAL A 241 19.14 -5.31 30.82
N SER A 242 20.35 -5.40 30.27
CA SER A 242 21.27 -6.51 30.55
C SER A 242 21.73 -6.52 32.01
N GLU A 243 21.98 -5.35 32.61
CA GLU A 243 22.33 -5.23 34.02
C GLU A 243 21.15 -5.60 34.95
N ILE A 244 19.94 -5.14 34.63
CA ILE A 244 18.71 -5.50 35.33
C ILE A 244 18.50 -7.03 35.26
N ALA A 245 18.72 -7.67 34.11
CA ALA A 245 18.56 -9.12 33.96
C ALA A 245 19.50 -9.93 34.89
N VAL A 246 20.70 -9.43 35.15
CA VAL A 246 21.65 -10.05 36.09
C VAL A 246 21.18 -9.87 37.53
N ARG A 247 20.62 -8.70 37.87
CA ARG A 247 20.10 -8.42 39.22
C ARG A 247 18.81 -9.19 39.52
N VAL A 248 17.89 -9.32 38.57
CA VAL A 248 16.64 -10.10 38.71
C VAL A 248 16.91 -11.58 38.96
N LYS A 249 17.96 -12.16 38.36
CA LYS A 249 18.38 -13.55 38.63
C LYS A 249 18.87 -13.80 40.06
N LYS A 250 19.32 -12.75 40.76
CA LYS A 250 19.83 -12.79 42.14
C LYS A 250 18.73 -12.53 43.19
N VAL A 251 17.48 -12.29 42.78
CA VAL A 251 16.35 -12.09 43.69
C VAL A 251 15.94 -13.42 44.32
N SER A 252 15.94 -13.46 45.66
CA SER A 252 15.63 -14.65 46.45
C SER A 252 14.14 -15.02 46.45
N ASP A 253 13.25 -14.02 46.42
CA ASP A 253 11.80 -14.27 46.40
C ASP A 253 11.32 -14.73 45.01
N PRO A 254 10.78 -15.95 44.86
CA PRO A 254 10.27 -16.46 43.59
C PRO A 254 9.04 -15.72 43.06
N VAL A 255 8.24 -15.06 43.91
CA VAL A 255 7.06 -14.31 43.46
C VAL A 255 7.50 -12.99 42.84
N GLU A 256 8.32 -12.22 43.55
CA GLU A 256 8.85 -10.96 43.03
C GLU A 256 9.77 -11.17 41.82
N ARG A 257 10.56 -12.25 41.80
CA ARG A 257 11.38 -12.59 40.62
C ARG A 257 10.53 -12.80 39.37
N LYS A 258 9.37 -13.46 39.50
CA LYS A 258 8.44 -13.64 38.36
C LYS A 258 7.88 -12.30 37.89
N LEU A 259 7.54 -11.40 38.80
CA LEU A 259 7.03 -10.07 38.47
C LEU A 259 8.07 -9.26 37.70
N LEU A 260 9.30 -9.21 38.21
CA LEU A 260 10.43 -8.52 37.56
C LEU A 260 10.81 -9.17 36.23
N ASP A 261 10.69 -10.49 36.09
CA ASP A 261 10.91 -11.20 34.82
C ASP A 261 9.86 -10.81 33.75
N TYR A 262 8.62 -10.51 34.15
CA TYR A 262 7.60 -9.98 33.22
C TYR A 262 7.93 -8.55 32.79
N GLU A 263 8.29 -7.69 33.74
CA GLU A 263 8.71 -6.30 33.45
C GLU A 263 9.97 -6.25 32.57
N LEU A 264 10.91 -7.17 32.76
CA LEU A 264 12.11 -7.31 31.92
C LEU A 264 11.75 -7.74 30.49
N LYS A 265 10.79 -8.66 30.32
CA LYS A 265 10.33 -9.08 28.99
C LYS A 265 9.64 -7.94 28.25
N ASP A 266 8.82 -7.18 28.97
CA ASP A 266 8.13 -5.99 28.47
C ASP A 266 9.14 -4.93 27.99
N LEU A 267 10.15 -4.62 28.80
CA LEU A 267 11.26 -3.73 28.41
C LEU A 267 11.99 -4.19 27.15
N LYS A 268 12.30 -5.49 27.04
CA LYS A 268 12.95 -6.06 25.85
C LYS A 268 12.07 -5.96 24.61
N THR A 269 10.76 -6.15 24.74
CA THR A 269 9.83 -5.95 23.63
C THR A 269 9.74 -4.48 23.24
N SER A 270 9.73 -3.56 24.20
CA SER A 270 9.72 -2.11 23.93
C SER A 270 10.97 -1.65 23.19
N ILE A 271 12.16 -2.12 23.59
CA ILE A 271 13.41 -1.86 22.84
C ILE A 271 13.31 -2.41 21.42
N LYS A 272 12.80 -3.63 21.25
CA LYS A 272 12.67 -4.25 19.93
C LYS A 272 11.69 -3.52 19.03
N LEU A 273 10.57 -3.04 19.58
CA LEU A 273 9.60 -2.22 18.85
C LEU A 273 10.18 -0.85 18.49
N ALA A 274 10.86 -0.20 19.42
CA ALA A 274 11.53 1.08 19.17
C ALA A 274 12.68 0.96 18.16
N SER A 275 13.35 -0.19 18.06
CA SER A 275 14.37 -0.46 17.03
C SER A 275 13.81 -0.73 15.63
N LEU A 276 12.49 -0.96 15.51
CA LEU A 276 11.80 -1.23 14.26
C LEU A 276 11.00 -0.01 13.76
N ALA A 277 10.86 1.02 14.58
CA ALA A 277 10.27 2.31 14.25
C ALA A 277 11.32 3.25 13.64
#